data_AF-A0A525CIP4-F1
#
_entry.id   AF-A0A525CIP4-F1
#
_cell.length_a   1.000
_cell.length_b   1.000
_cell.length_c   1.000
_cell.angle_alpha   90.00
_cell.angle_beta   90.00
_cell.angle_gamma   90.00
#
_symmetry.space_group_name_H-M   'P 1'
#
loop_
_entity.id
_entity.type
_entity.pdbx_description
1 polymer ?
#
loop_
_entity_poly.entity_id
_entity_poly.type
_entity_poly.pdbx_seq_one_letter_code
_entity_poly.pdbx_strand_id
1 'polypeptide(L)'
;MWKDKTSTIKKHIVAAARKREIIAKVATLIVKIENAEKTMDDSPYTPPESDLENKKLLPKGFNEKNLSSRNLFLAGCISLLMIIIDIASYALSILSAGPTSPMQNEYIVIALIAIGLSIYLLTVLKKFLKLRLYAKGTDGYINILIILNLVSLIFLFFSVSDIQSLKTTMAMINIIALCPIGIVVILFGLKLKKLPEYPGLNFYAWAMIASGIGYATIVLFFLGFFVGILAHIPYALIMFTASAEVARIPKAP
;
A
#
# COMPACT_ATOMS: atom_id res chain seq x y z
N MET A 1 25.79 65.74 28.85
CA MET A 1 25.93 64.33 28.43
C MET A 1 25.43 63.28 29.44
N TRP A 2 24.66 63.66 30.49
CA TRP A 2 24.15 62.72 31.52
C TRP A 2 22.62 62.51 31.51
N LYS A 3 21.85 63.34 30.78
CA LYS A 3 20.38 63.23 30.70
C LYS A 3 19.87 62.10 29.78
N ASP A 4 20.70 61.61 28.87
CA ASP A 4 20.24 60.68 27.82
C ASP A 4 20.29 59.20 28.25
N LYS A 5 21.24 58.83 29.12
CA LYS A 5 21.36 57.45 29.65
C LYS A 5 20.20 57.05 30.59
N THR A 6 19.59 57.99 31.30
CA THR A 6 18.50 57.71 32.25
C THR A 6 17.16 57.44 31.55
N SER A 7 16.96 57.96 30.34
CA SER A 7 15.80 57.69 29.49
C SER A 7 15.74 56.23 29.02
N THR A 8 16.88 55.70 28.58
CA THR A 8 17.00 54.33 28.05
C THR A 8 16.80 53.28 29.14
N ILE A 9 17.34 53.52 30.35
CA ILE A 9 17.19 52.61 31.50
C ILE A 9 15.72 52.54 31.95
N LYS A 10 15.01 53.67 32.00
CA LYS A 10 13.57 53.69 32.35
C LYS A 10 12.73 52.90 31.35
N LYS A 11 13.02 53.00 30.04
CA LYS A 11 12.31 52.22 29.01
C LYS A 11 12.51 50.71 29.19
N HIS A 12 13.72 50.26 29.53
CA HIS A 12 13.97 48.84 29.76
C HIS A 12 13.32 48.31 31.05
N ILE A 13 13.26 49.11 32.12
CA ILE A 13 12.55 48.73 33.35
C ILE A 13 11.04 48.60 33.11
N VAL A 14 10.44 49.53 32.39
CA VAL A 14 8.99 49.48 32.05
C VAL A 14 8.69 48.30 31.12
N ALA A 15 9.55 48.01 30.14
CA ALA A 15 9.40 46.84 29.27
C ALA A 15 9.50 45.51 30.05
N ALA A 16 10.42 45.43 31.03
CA ALA A 16 10.55 44.26 31.89
C ALA A 16 9.34 44.06 32.80
N ALA A 17 8.77 45.16 33.36
CA ALA A 17 7.56 45.11 34.17
C ALA A 17 6.34 44.63 33.35
N ARG A 18 6.17 45.13 32.12
CA ARG A 18 5.09 44.70 31.22
C ARG A 18 5.22 43.23 30.82
N LYS A 19 6.44 42.74 30.63
CA LYS A 19 6.70 41.32 30.35
C LYS A 19 6.32 40.43 31.53
N ARG A 20 6.59 40.86 32.77
CA ARG A 20 6.18 40.13 33.99
C ARG A 20 4.66 40.08 34.14
N GLU A 21 3.95 41.17 33.86
CA GLU A 21 2.49 41.22 33.92
C GLU A 21 1.83 40.27 32.90
N ILE A 22 2.39 40.22 31.67
CA ILE A 22 1.92 39.28 30.63
C ILE A 22 2.15 37.84 31.06
N ILE A 23 3.33 37.52 31.61
CA ILE A 23 3.65 36.17 32.11
C ILE A 23 2.68 35.76 33.23
N ALA A 24 2.37 36.66 34.16
CA ALA A 24 1.41 36.40 35.24
C ALA A 24 -0.01 36.14 34.71
N LYS A 25 -0.47 36.93 33.73
CA LYS A 25 -1.78 36.74 33.07
C LYS A 25 -1.85 35.41 32.32
N VAL A 26 -0.79 35.04 31.60
CA VAL A 26 -0.70 33.75 30.89
C VAL A 26 -0.71 32.58 31.88
N ALA A 27 0.04 32.66 32.98
CA ALA A 27 0.03 31.63 34.02
C ALA A 27 -1.36 31.45 34.65
N THR A 28 -2.07 32.55 34.88
CA THR A 28 -3.44 32.50 35.44
C THR A 28 -4.43 31.90 34.44
N LEU A 29 -4.27 32.17 33.14
CA LEU A 29 -5.08 31.56 32.08
C LEU A 29 -4.80 30.06 31.94
N ILE A 30 -3.55 29.63 32.04
CA ILE A 30 -3.18 28.20 32.00
C ILE A 30 -3.84 27.45 33.15
N VAL A 31 -3.74 27.97 34.39
CA VAL A 31 -4.40 27.37 35.56
C VAL A 31 -5.93 27.34 35.41
N LYS A 32 -6.52 28.37 34.78
CA LYS A 32 -7.97 28.41 34.52
C LYS A 32 -8.41 27.39 33.47
N ILE A 33 -7.59 27.16 32.44
CA ILE A 33 -7.84 26.15 31.40
C ILE A 33 -7.70 24.74 32.00
N GLU A 34 -6.64 24.49 32.76
CA GLU A 34 -6.38 23.19 33.40
C GLU A 34 -7.47 22.81 34.41
N ASN A 35 -7.98 23.79 35.18
CA ASN A 35 -9.12 23.58 36.07
C ASN A 35 -10.44 23.38 35.30
N ALA A 36 -10.62 24.04 34.15
CA ALA A 36 -11.82 23.84 33.32
C ALA A 36 -11.83 22.46 32.66
N GLU A 37 -10.66 21.95 32.24
CA GLU A 37 -10.48 20.60 31.71
C GLU A 37 -10.80 19.54 32.77
N LYS A 38 -10.35 19.76 34.02
CA LYS A 38 -10.67 18.87 35.14
C LYS A 38 -12.16 18.83 35.50
N THR A 39 -12.91 19.91 35.29
CA THR A 39 -14.37 19.92 35.50
C THR A 39 -15.18 19.36 34.33
N MET A 40 -14.58 19.18 33.15
CA MET A 40 -15.24 18.53 31.99
C MET A 40 -15.17 16.99 32.07
N ASP A 41 -14.28 16.44 32.90
CA ASP A 41 -14.13 14.98 33.14
C ASP A 41 -15.23 14.41 34.07
N ASP A 42 -15.78 15.24 34.96
CA ASP A 42 -16.89 14.90 35.88
C ASP A 42 -18.29 15.03 35.25
N SER A 43 -18.40 14.94 33.92
CA SER A 43 -19.70 14.95 33.27
C SER A 43 -20.46 13.64 33.53
N PRO A 44 -21.71 13.64 34.03
CA PRO A 44 -22.52 12.42 34.18
C PRO A 44 -22.90 11.77 32.83
N TYR A 45 -22.51 12.39 31.71
CA TYR A 45 -22.65 11.88 30.35
C TYR A 45 -21.32 11.50 29.71
N THR A 46 -20.21 11.46 30.45
CA THR A 46 -18.97 10.87 29.94
C THR A 46 -19.27 9.39 29.65
N PRO A 47 -19.26 8.95 28.37
CA PRO A 47 -19.53 7.56 28.08
C PRO A 47 -18.49 6.71 28.80
N PRO A 48 -18.88 5.62 29.47
CA PRO A 48 -17.91 4.74 30.11
C PRO A 48 -16.88 4.32 29.07
N GLU A 49 -15.59 4.38 29.43
CA GLU A 49 -14.48 3.84 28.63
C GLU A 49 -14.72 2.34 28.42
N SER A 50 -15.57 2.02 27.44
CA SER A 50 -15.81 0.66 27.04
C SER A 50 -14.60 0.24 26.22
N ASP A 51 -14.07 -0.95 26.49
CA ASP A 51 -13.02 -1.62 25.71
C ASP A 51 -13.35 -1.78 24.20
N LEU A 52 -14.51 -1.28 23.75
CA LEU A 52 -14.88 -1.16 22.35
C LEU A 52 -14.11 -0.05 21.62
N GLU A 53 -13.58 0.98 22.30
CA GLU A 53 -12.58 1.88 21.68
C GLU A 53 -11.18 1.23 21.60
N ASN A 54 -10.93 0.24 22.45
CA ASN A 54 -9.77 -0.66 22.38
C ASN A 54 -9.84 -1.66 21.20
N LYS A 55 -10.86 -1.58 20.33
CA LYS A 55 -10.92 -2.34 19.04
C LYS A 55 -9.81 -1.97 18.05
N LYS A 56 -9.01 -0.95 18.33
CA LYS A 56 -7.77 -0.64 17.57
C LYS A 56 -6.52 -1.32 18.12
N LEU A 57 -6.63 -2.25 19.07
CA LEU A 57 -5.53 -3.14 19.39
C LEU A 57 -5.26 -4.03 18.18
N LEU A 58 -4.24 -3.66 17.42
CA LEU A 58 -3.73 -4.43 16.29
C LEU A 58 -3.50 -5.86 16.76
N PRO A 59 -3.96 -6.87 16.00
CA PRO A 59 -3.87 -8.27 16.43
C PRO A 59 -2.42 -8.59 16.82
N LYS A 60 -2.22 -9.26 17.97
CA LYS A 60 -0.91 -9.45 18.63
C LYS A 60 0.23 -9.96 17.71
N GLY A 61 -0.11 -10.61 16.58
CA GLY A 61 0.87 -11.05 15.58
C GLY A 61 1.32 -10.02 14.54
N PHE A 62 0.74 -8.82 14.50
CA PHE A 62 1.07 -7.77 13.51
C PHE A 62 2.44 -7.13 13.79
N ASN A 63 2.84 -7.02 15.07
CA ASN A 63 4.16 -6.52 15.47
C ASN A 63 5.25 -7.61 15.52
N GLU A 64 4.88 -8.86 15.79
CA GLU A 64 5.86 -9.91 16.11
C GLU A 64 6.30 -10.76 14.90
N LYS A 65 5.58 -10.72 13.77
CA LYS A 65 5.88 -11.57 12.60
C LYS A 65 6.21 -10.77 11.34
N ASN A 66 7.49 -10.44 11.14
CA ASN A 66 8.11 -10.13 9.84
C ASN A 66 7.51 -8.98 8.99
N LEU A 67 6.47 -8.28 9.43
CA LEU A 67 5.88 -7.12 8.76
C LEU A 67 6.27 -5.85 9.51
N SER A 68 7.43 -5.29 9.17
CA SER A 68 7.81 -3.97 9.67
C SER A 68 7.03 -2.87 8.94
N SER A 69 6.79 -1.74 9.61
CA SER A 69 6.22 -0.54 8.97
C SER A 69 6.99 -0.15 7.70
N ARG A 70 8.33 -0.26 7.74
CA ARG A 70 9.20 0.00 6.58
C ARG A 70 8.93 -0.94 5.41
N ASN A 71 8.72 -2.24 5.66
CA ASN A 71 8.44 -3.21 4.59
C ASN A 71 7.08 -2.93 3.93
N LEU A 72 6.07 -2.55 4.73
CA LEU A 72 4.75 -2.17 4.21
C LEU A 72 4.81 -0.88 3.41
N PHE A 73 5.51 0.15 3.91
CA PHE A 73 5.72 1.38 3.18
C PHE A 73 6.45 1.13 1.86
N LEU A 74 7.51 0.32 1.88
CA LEU A 74 8.25 -0.06 0.68
C LEU A 74 7.36 -0.82 -0.31
N ALA A 75 6.53 -1.75 0.15
CA ALA A 75 5.58 -2.47 -0.70
C ALA A 75 4.55 -1.52 -1.36
N GLY A 76 4.10 -0.49 -0.64
CA GLY A 76 3.27 0.57 -1.22
C GLY A 76 3.98 1.33 -2.34
N CYS A 77 5.23 1.76 -2.11
CA CYS A 77 6.05 2.42 -3.13
C CYS A 77 6.33 1.52 -4.33
N ILE A 78 6.67 0.24 -4.09
CA ILE A 78 6.90 -0.75 -5.16
C ILE A 78 5.65 -0.95 -5.98
N SER A 79 4.47 -1.00 -5.36
CA SER A 79 3.19 -1.09 -6.09
C SER A 79 2.96 0.10 -7.01
N LEU A 80 3.28 1.33 -6.57
CA LEU A 80 3.20 2.49 -7.47
C LEU A 80 4.24 2.44 -8.59
N LEU A 81 5.45 1.96 -8.30
CA LEU A 81 6.49 1.76 -9.32
C LEU A 81 6.06 0.71 -10.36
N MET A 82 5.33 -0.32 -9.95
CA MET A 82 4.80 -1.34 -10.86
C MET A 82 3.91 -0.75 -11.96
N ILE A 83 3.17 0.34 -11.70
CA ILE A 83 2.40 1.03 -12.75
C ILE A 83 3.31 1.46 -13.91
N ILE A 84 4.46 2.05 -13.60
CA ILE A 84 5.42 2.52 -14.59
C ILE A 84 6.06 1.33 -15.30
N ILE A 85 6.41 0.28 -14.54
CA ILE A 85 7.02 -0.94 -15.08
C ILE A 85 6.06 -1.66 -16.03
N ASP A 86 4.78 -1.78 -15.70
CA ASP A 86 3.78 -2.45 -16.52
C ASP A 86 3.51 -1.67 -17.82
N ILE A 87 3.41 -0.33 -17.73
CA ILE A 87 3.27 0.53 -18.92
C ILE A 87 4.50 0.38 -19.82
N ALA A 88 5.71 0.41 -19.25
CA ALA A 88 6.95 0.24 -19.99
C ALA A 88 7.06 -1.16 -20.61
N SER A 89 6.68 -2.20 -19.86
CA SER A 89 6.67 -3.59 -20.32
C SER A 89 5.71 -3.77 -21.50
N TYR A 90 4.52 -3.18 -21.42
CA TYR A 90 3.55 -3.20 -22.50
C TYR A 90 4.02 -2.44 -23.75
N ALA A 91 4.56 -1.23 -23.57
CA ALA A 91 5.13 -0.46 -24.67
C ALA A 91 6.26 -1.23 -25.37
N LEU A 92 7.17 -1.84 -24.59
CA LEU A 92 8.25 -2.66 -25.12
C LEU A 92 7.75 -3.92 -25.80
N SER A 93 6.70 -4.57 -25.29
CA SER A 93 6.08 -5.73 -25.92
C SER A 93 5.60 -5.42 -27.35
N ILE A 94 5.07 -4.23 -27.57
CA ILE A 94 4.63 -3.79 -28.91
C ILE A 94 5.85 -3.50 -29.80
N LEU A 95 6.85 -2.79 -29.27
CA LEU A 95 8.08 -2.45 -29.99
C LEU A 95 8.96 -3.68 -30.28
N SER A 96 8.84 -4.74 -29.49
CA SER A 96 9.57 -6.00 -29.65
C SER A 96 8.87 -7.02 -30.55
N ALA A 97 7.70 -6.71 -31.10
CA ALA A 97 6.90 -7.66 -31.90
C ALA A 97 7.53 -8.02 -33.26
N GLY A 98 8.59 -7.32 -33.68
CA GLY A 98 9.31 -7.61 -34.92
C GLY A 98 10.38 -8.70 -34.76
N PRO A 99 10.58 -9.59 -35.77
CA PRO A 99 11.52 -10.72 -35.69
C PRO A 99 13.00 -10.33 -35.53
N THR A 100 13.36 -9.07 -35.73
CA THR A 100 14.70 -8.52 -35.57
C THR A 100 14.73 -7.32 -34.62
N SER A 101 13.73 -7.18 -33.75
CA SER A 101 13.66 -6.02 -32.87
C SER A 101 14.81 -6.04 -31.87
N PRO A 102 15.66 -4.99 -31.83
CA PRO A 102 16.73 -4.91 -30.85
C PRO A 102 16.19 -4.85 -29.42
N MET A 103 14.91 -4.49 -29.23
CA MET A 103 14.27 -4.27 -27.93
C MET A 103 13.78 -5.56 -27.24
N GLN A 104 14.00 -6.73 -27.84
CA GLN A 104 13.54 -8.00 -27.28
C GLN A 104 14.21 -8.30 -25.94
N ASN A 105 15.50 -7.99 -25.79
CA ASN A 105 16.25 -8.23 -24.56
C ASN A 105 15.75 -7.32 -23.42
N GLU A 106 15.51 -6.05 -23.71
CA GLU A 106 14.98 -5.06 -22.77
C GLU A 106 13.58 -5.43 -22.30
N TYR A 107 12.72 -5.91 -23.22
CA TYR A 107 11.41 -6.44 -22.86
C TYR A 107 11.51 -7.60 -21.87
N ILE A 108 12.39 -8.58 -22.14
CA ILE A 108 12.59 -9.74 -21.27
C ILE A 108 13.06 -9.30 -19.88
N VAL A 109 14.07 -8.43 -19.80
CA VAL A 109 14.61 -7.94 -18.52
C VAL A 109 13.52 -7.23 -17.70
N ILE A 110 12.73 -6.37 -18.34
CA ILE A 110 11.64 -5.65 -17.66
C ILE A 110 10.52 -6.60 -17.23
N ALA A 111 10.16 -7.59 -18.06
CA ALA A 111 9.17 -8.59 -17.71
C ALA A 111 9.64 -9.47 -16.53
N LEU A 112 10.92 -9.84 -16.47
CA LEU A 112 11.51 -10.55 -15.34
C LEU A 112 11.40 -9.74 -14.04
N ILE A 113 11.74 -8.45 -14.09
CA ILE A 113 11.61 -7.53 -12.95
C ILE A 113 10.15 -7.41 -12.51
N ALA A 114 9.22 -7.23 -13.45
CA ALA A 114 7.80 -7.11 -13.19
C ALA A 114 7.23 -8.35 -12.49
N ILE A 115 7.58 -9.56 -12.97
CA ILE A 115 7.16 -10.83 -12.35
C ILE A 115 7.74 -10.96 -10.94
N GLY A 116 9.04 -10.68 -10.76
CA GLY A 116 9.70 -10.78 -9.47
C GLY A 116 9.08 -9.84 -8.41
N LEU A 117 8.84 -8.58 -8.79
CA LEU A 117 8.17 -7.61 -7.93
C LEU A 117 6.71 -8.01 -7.65
N SER A 118 5.99 -8.53 -8.64
CA SER A 118 4.62 -9.03 -8.45
C SER A 118 4.54 -10.15 -7.43
N ILE A 119 5.46 -11.12 -7.48
CA ILE A 119 5.55 -12.21 -6.50
C ILE A 119 5.86 -11.67 -5.10
N TYR A 120 6.77 -10.71 -4.99
CA TYR A 120 7.08 -10.04 -3.73
C TYR A 120 5.83 -9.36 -3.15
N LEU A 121 5.11 -8.57 -3.95
CA LEU A 121 3.88 -7.89 -3.53
C LEU A 121 2.81 -8.89 -3.09
N LEU A 122 2.55 -9.94 -3.88
CA LEU A 122 1.61 -11.01 -3.49
C LEU A 122 1.98 -11.66 -2.16
N THR A 123 3.27 -11.86 -1.91
CA THR A 123 3.77 -12.43 -0.64
C THR A 123 3.54 -11.49 0.54
N VAL A 124 3.79 -10.19 0.37
CA VAL A 124 3.53 -9.18 1.39
C VAL A 124 2.03 -9.09 1.68
N LEU A 125 1.19 -9.04 0.64
CA LEU A 125 -0.26 -9.03 0.76
C LEU A 125 -0.78 -10.26 1.50
N LYS A 126 -0.29 -11.46 1.15
CA LYS A 126 -0.65 -12.69 1.84
C LYS A 126 -0.39 -12.60 3.35
N LYS A 127 0.80 -12.16 3.72
CA LYS A 127 1.17 -12.00 5.13
C LYS A 127 0.28 -10.95 5.81
N PHE A 128 0.02 -9.83 5.15
CA PHE A 128 -0.87 -8.79 5.65
C PHE A 128 -2.30 -9.33 5.91
N LEU A 129 -2.93 -9.95 4.91
CA LEU A 129 -4.28 -10.50 5.01
C LEU A 129 -4.38 -11.55 6.13
N LYS A 130 -3.36 -12.39 6.27
CA LYS A 130 -3.29 -13.41 7.32
C LYS A 130 -3.14 -12.83 8.72
N LEU A 131 -2.27 -11.84 8.89
CA LEU A 131 -1.95 -11.28 10.21
C LEU A 131 -2.97 -10.24 10.67
N ARG A 132 -3.47 -9.40 9.75
CA ARG A 132 -4.37 -8.27 10.09
C ARG A 132 -5.84 -8.62 9.99
N LEU A 133 -6.23 -9.46 9.03
CA LEU A 133 -7.63 -9.80 8.72
C LEU A 133 -7.97 -11.27 9.00
N TYR A 134 -7.03 -12.05 9.57
CA TYR A 134 -7.20 -13.48 9.86
C TYR A 134 -7.68 -14.31 8.65
N ALA A 135 -7.36 -13.85 7.43
CA ALA A 135 -7.88 -14.37 6.18
C ALA A 135 -7.16 -15.65 5.72
N LYS A 136 -7.29 -16.76 6.46
CA LYS A 136 -6.68 -18.05 6.05
C LYS A 136 -7.22 -18.57 4.70
N GLY A 137 -8.46 -18.23 4.36
CA GLY A 137 -9.12 -18.67 3.13
C GLY A 137 -8.59 -18.04 1.84
N THR A 138 -7.77 -16.98 1.92
CA THR A 138 -7.16 -16.33 0.73
C THR A 138 -5.79 -16.91 0.37
N ASP A 139 -5.14 -17.64 1.29
CA ASP A 139 -3.77 -18.15 1.11
C ASP A 139 -3.64 -19.06 -0.12
N GLY A 140 -4.65 -19.89 -0.38
CA GLY A 140 -4.67 -20.80 -1.54
C GLY A 140 -4.66 -20.06 -2.88
N TYR A 141 -5.50 -19.04 -3.02
CA TYR A 141 -5.57 -18.24 -4.25
C TYR A 141 -4.29 -17.46 -4.50
N ILE A 142 -3.70 -16.87 -3.46
CA ILE A 142 -2.43 -16.15 -3.60
C ILE A 142 -1.30 -17.12 -3.98
N ASN A 143 -1.26 -18.32 -3.39
CA ASN A 143 -0.29 -19.33 -3.78
C ASN A 143 -0.44 -19.73 -5.26
N ILE A 144 -1.68 -19.94 -5.73
CA ILE A 144 -1.94 -20.25 -7.13
C ILE A 144 -1.48 -19.10 -8.04
N LEU A 145 -1.75 -17.84 -7.66
CA LEU A 145 -1.27 -16.67 -8.41
C LEU A 145 0.26 -16.60 -8.46
N ILE A 146 0.96 -16.90 -7.37
CA ILE A 146 2.42 -16.97 -7.34
C ILE A 146 2.92 -18.08 -8.27
N ILE A 147 2.32 -19.27 -8.22
CA ILE A 147 2.68 -20.39 -9.11
C ILE A 147 2.46 -20.01 -10.57
N LEU A 148 1.32 -19.38 -10.90
CA LEU A 148 1.03 -18.93 -12.26
C LEU A 148 2.05 -17.90 -12.74
N ASN A 149 2.47 -16.95 -11.90
CA ASN A 149 3.55 -16.01 -12.23
C ASN A 149 4.89 -16.72 -12.49
N LEU A 150 5.22 -17.76 -11.71
CA LEU A 150 6.41 -18.58 -11.95
C LEU A 150 6.31 -19.41 -13.23
N VAL A 151 5.12 -19.91 -13.57
CA VAL A 151 4.89 -20.61 -14.84
C VAL A 151 5.05 -19.65 -16.02
N SER A 152 4.54 -18.42 -15.93
CA SER A 152 4.76 -17.37 -16.94
C SER A 152 6.24 -17.05 -17.13
N LEU A 153 7.05 -17.11 -16.08
CA LEU A 153 8.51 -16.96 -16.15
C LEU A 153 9.16 -18.04 -17.03
N ILE A 154 8.72 -19.29 -16.85
CA ILE A 154 9.21 -20.44 -17.64
C ILE A 154 8.82 -20.24 -19.11
N PHE A 155 7.59 -19.83 -19.39
CA PHE A 155 7.16 -19.56 -20.77
C PHE A 155 7.90 -18.39 -21.40
N LEU A 156 8.17 -17.32 -20.64
CA LEU A 156 9.00 -16.20 -21.10
C LEU A 156 10.39 -16.71 -21.49
N PHE A 157 11.02 -17.57 -20.69
CA PHE A 157 12.32 -18.15 -21.01
C PHE A 157 12.31 -18.95 -22.32
N PHE A 158 11.30 -19.80 -22.53
CA PHE A 158 11.17 -20.57 -23.78
C PHE A 158 10.85 -19.71 -25.00
N SER A 159 10.21 -18.55 -24.82
CA SER A 159 9.91 -17.61 -25.91
C SER A 159 11.17 -16.97 -26.54
N VAL A 160 12.31 -17.03 -25.84
CA VAL A 160 13.61 -16.52 -26.30
C VAL A 160 14.41 -17.57 -27.08
N SER A 161 14.01 -18.85 -27.02
CA SER A 161 14.75 -19.92 -27.70
C SER A 161 14.79 -19.72 -29.22
N ASP A 162 15.90 -20.04 -29.88
CA ASP A 162 16.08 -19.87 -31.34
C ASP A 162 15.19 -20.78 -32.21
N ILE A 163 14.40 -21.64 -31.58
CA ILE A 163 13.53 -22.59 -32.26
C ILE A 163 12.19 -21.91 -32.57
N GLN A 164 12.02 -21.47 -33.82
CA GLN A 164 10.84 -20.72 -34.28
C GLN A 164 9.50 -21.43 -34.00
N SER A 165 9.44 -22.76 -34.11
CA SER A 165 8.24 -23.54 -33.80
C SER A 165 7.86 -23.51 -32.32
N LEU A 166 8.85 -23.42 -31.42
CA LEU A 166 8.61 -23.23 -29.99
C LEU A 166 8.11 -21.82 -29.69
N LYS A 167 8.63 -20.77 -30.36
CA LYS A 167 8.18 -19.39 -30.16
C LYS A 167 6.68 -19.22 -30.39
N THR A 168 6.18 -19.67 -31.56
CA THR A 168 4.75 -19.55 -31.91
C THR A 168 3.86 -20.39 -31.00
N THR A 169 4.29 -21.62 -30.68
CA THR A 169 3.53 -22.53 -29.82
C THR A 169 3.44 -21.97 -28.39
N MET A 170 4.55 -21.46 -27.85
CA MET A 170 4.58 -20.84 -26.51
C MET A 170 3.78 -19.54 -26.46
N ALA A 171 3.75 -18.74 -27.54
CA ALA A 171 2.90 -17.56 -27.62
C ALA A 171 1.40 -17.94 -27.53
N MET A 172 0.96 -18.98 -28.25
CA MET A 172 -0.42 -19.47 -28.16
C MET A 172 -0.74 -20.03 -26.76
N ILE A 173 0.19 -20.80 -26.18
CA ILE A 173 0.04 -21.33 -24.81
C ILE A 173 -0.08 -20.18 -23.80
N ASN A 174 0.72 -19.12 -23.93
CA ASN A 174 0.63 -17.94 -23.07
C ASN A 174 -0.74 -17.26 -23.16
N ILE A 175 -1.29 -17.12 -24.37
CA ILE A 175 -2.64 -16.55 -24.54
C ILE A 175 -3.69 -17.44 -23.88
N ILE A 176 -3.61 -18.76 -24.07
CA ILE A 176 -4.55 -19.71 -23.45
C ILE A 176 -4.41 -19.70 -21.92
N ALA A 177 -3.19 -19.52 -21.40
CA ALA A 177 -2.89 -19.45 -19.97
C ALA A 177 -3.46 -18.18 -19.29
N LEU A 178 -3.80 -17.13 -20.04
CA LEU A 178 -4.47 -15.94 -19.49
C LEU A 178 -5.86 -16.28 -18.94
N CYS A 179 -6.59 -17.20 -19.56
CA CYS A 179 -7.93 -17.60 -19.13
C CYS A 179 -7.95 -18.14 -17.68
N PRO A 180 -7.17 -19.18 -17.31
CA PRO A 180 -7.13 -19.67 -15.94
C PRO A 180 -6.55 -18.62 -14.97
N ILE A 181 -5.61 -17.77 -15.39
CA ILE A 181 -5.13 -16.64 -14.58
C ILE A 181 -6.30 -15.71 -14.23
N GLY A 182 -7.08 -15.30 -15.24
CA GLY A 182 -8.25 -14.44 -15.06
C GLY A 182 -9.27 -15.04 -14.08
N ILE A 183 -9.57 -16.33 -14.21
CA ILE A 183 -10.48 -17.04 -13.29
C ILE A 183 -9.96 -16.99 -11.85
N VAL A 184 -8.68 -17.28 -11.62
CA VAL A 184 -8.09 -17.25 -10.27
C VAL A 184 -8.12 -15.83 -9.70
N VAL A 185 -7.83 -14.82 -10.52
CA VAL A 185 -7.90 -13.40 -10.15
C VAL A 185 -9.32 -12.99 -9.73
N ILE A 186 -10.35 -13.43 -10.47
CA ILE A 186 -11.76 -13.21 -10.10
C ILE A 186 -12.08 -13.86 -8.76
N LEU A 187 -11.75 -15.13 -8.59
CA LEU A 187 -12.01 -15.87 -7.35
C LEU A 187 -11.30 -15.23 -6.15
N PHE A 188 -10.08 -14.73 -6.36
CA PHE A 188 -9.34 -13.98 -5.36
C PHE A 188 -10.08 -12.69 -4.97
N GLY A 189 -10.50 -11.88 -5.94
CA GLY A 189 -11.27 -10.66 -5.68
C GLY A 189 -12.60 -10.92 -4.96
N LEU A 190 -13.33 -11.98 -5.35
CA LEU A 190 -14.55 -12.41 -4.66
C LEU A 190 -14.31 -12.83 -3.21
N LYS A 191 -13.16 -13.45 -2.91
CA LYS A 191 -12.78 -13.78 -1.54
C LYS A 191 -12.37 -12.56 -0.74
N LEU A 192 -11.69 -11.59 -1.34
CA LEU A 192 -11.36 -10.32 -0.70
C LEU A 192 -12.61 -9.55 -0.27
N LYS A 193 -13.68 -9.58 -1.07
CA LYS A 193 -14.96 -8.94 -0.70
C LYS A 193 -15.63 -9.53 0.54
N LYS A 194 -15.31 -10.77 0.91
CA LYS A 194 -15.87 -11.44 2.10
C LYS A 194 -15.09 -11.12 3.37
N LEU A 195 -13.99 -10.37 3.26
CA LEU A 195 -13.19 -9.94 4.41
C LEU A 195 -13.82 -8.71 5.08
N PRO A 196 -13.53 -8.50 6.38
CA PRO A 196 -13.98 -7.30 7.09
C PRO A 196 -13.48 -6.03 6.39
N GLU A 197 -14.25 -4.95 6.49
CA GLU A 197 -13.95 -3.69 5.82
C GLU A 197 -12.59 -3.14 6.25
N TYR A 198 -11.78 -2.78 5.26
CA TYR A 198 -10.49 -2.14 5.42
C TYR A 198 -10.32 -1.06 4.35
N PRO A 199 -9.73 0.12 4.66
CA PRO A 199 -9.58 1.20 3.69
C PRO A 199 -8.90 0.73 2.39
N GLY A 200 -9.54 0.97 1.25
CA GLY A 200 -9.02 0.57 -0.06
C GLY A 200 -9.22 -0.89 -0.44
N LEU A 201 -9.56 -1.80 0.49
CA LEU A 201 -9.70 -3.23 0.22
C LEU A 201 -10.86 -3.55 -0.72
N ASN A 202 -12.00 -2.89 -0.55
CA ASN A 202 -13.16 -3.10 -1.41
C ASN A 202 -12.90 -2.62 -2.85
N PHE A 203 -12.24 -1.47 -3.00
CA PHE A 203 -11.80 -0.98 -4.31
C PHE A 203 -10.81 -1.92 -4.97
N TYR A 204 -9.82 -2.41 -4.22
CA TYR A 204 -8.87 -3.40 -4.72
C TYR A 204 -9.58 -4.70 -5.14
N ALA A 205 -10.52 -5.20 -4.34
CA ALA A 205 -11.28 -6.41 -4.66
C ALA A 205 -12.09 -6.28 -5.96
N TRP A 206 -12.75 -5.14 -6.17
CA TRP A 206 -13.46 -4.85 -7.42
C TRP A 206 -12.52 -4.70 -8.61
N ALA A 207 -11.38 -4.02 -8.43
CA ALA A 207 -10.37 -3.89 -9.48
C ALA A 207 -9.81 -5.26 -9.90
N MET A 208 -9.57 -6.17 -8.95
CA MET A 208 -9.17 -7.56 -9.25
C MET A 208 -10.28 -8.32 -9.99
N ILE A 209 -11.54 -8.19 -9.61
CA ILE A 209 -12.64 -8.85 -10.33
C ILE A 209 -12.71 -8.34 -11.78
N ALA A 210 -12.69 -7.02 -11.97
CA ALA A 210 -12.78 -6.40 -13.29
C ALA A 210 -11.57 -6.73 -14.18
N SER A 211 -10.35 -6.71 -13.63
CA SER A 211 -9.15 -7.12 -14.39
C SER A 211 -9.19 -8.61 -14.74
N GLY A 212 -9.63 -9.46 -13.81
CA GLY A 212 -9.76 -10.90 -14.03
C GLY A 212 -10.79 -11.25 -15.11
N ILE A 213 -11.92 -10.54 -15.18
CA ILE A 213 -12.90 -10.68 -16.27
C ILE A 213 -12.26 -10.32 -17.61
N GLY A 214 -11.46 -9.25 -17.64
CA GLY A 214 -10.71 -8.86 -18.82
C GLY A 214 -9.64 -9.88 -19.22
N TYR A 215 -8.93 -10.50 -18.28
CA TYR A 215 -7.97 -11.57 -18.60
C TYR A 215 -8.64 -12.88 -19.04
N ALA A 216 -9.81 -13.20 -18.48
CA ALA A 216 -10.60 -14.36 -18.91
C ALA A 216 -11.21 -14.19 -20.31
N THR A 217 -11.38 -12.94 -20.76
CA THR A 217 -12.00 -12.62 -22.04
C THR A 217 -10.99 -11.98 -22.97
N ILE A 218 -10.48 -12.72 -23.95
CA ILE A 218 -9.45 -12.24 -24.90
C ILE A 218 -9.83 -10.88 -25.52
N VAL A 219 -11.12 -10.64 -25.81
CA VAL A 219 -11.62 -9.38 -26.38
C VAL A 219 -11.45 -8.18 -25.44
N LEU A 220 -11.58 -8.38 -24.13
CA LEU A 220 -11.48 -7.34 -23.11
C LEU A 220 -10.09 -7.26 -22.48
N PHE A 221 -9.11 -7.96 -23.03
CA PHE A 221 -7.76 -8.07 -22.46
C PHE A 221 -7.13 -6.70 -22.19
N PHE A 222 -7.16 -5.78 -23.16
CA PHE A 222 -6.58 -4.44 -22.97
C PHE A 222 -7.26 -3.68 -21.83
N LEU A 223 -8.60 -3.75 -21.74
CA LEU A 223 -9.33 -3.11 -20.65
C LEU A 223 -8.97 -3.74 -19.30
N GLY A 224 -8.92 -5.07 -19.24
CA GLY A 224 -8.51 -5.82 -18.05
C GLY A 224 -7.10 -5.47 -17.60
N PHE A 225 -6.19 -5.31 -18.55
CA PHE A 225 -4.81 -4.89 -18.31
C PHE A 225 -4.73 -3.50 -17.70
N PHE A 226 -5.40 -2.50 -18.26
CA PHE A 226 -5.42 -1.15 -17.68
C PHE A 226 -6.07 -1.12 -16.29
N VAL A 227 -7.14 -1.87 -16.08
CA VAL A 227 -7.75 -2.01 -14.74
C VAL A 227 -6.78 -2.69 -13.78
N GLY A 228 -6.02 -3.69 -14.24
CA GLY A 228 -4.95 -4.34 -13.49
C GLY A 228 -3.86 -3.35 -13.06
N ILE A 229 -3.38 -2.50 -13.98
CA ILE A 229 -2.44 -1.42 -13.67
C ILE A 229 -3.01 -0.50 -12.59
N LEU A 230 -4.26 -0.05 -12.76
CA LEU A 230 -4.91 0.84 -11.79
C LEU A 230 -5.14 0.18 -10.43
N ALA A 231 -5.22 -1.15 -10.35
CA ALA A 231 -5.35 -1.89 -9.09
C ALA A 231 -4.13 -1.72 -8.17
N HIS A 232 -2.98 -1.28 -8.68
CA HIS A 232 -1.82 -0.94 -7.87
C HIS A 232 -2.03 0.27 -6.95
N ILE A 233 -2.96 1.17 -7.30
CA ILE A 233 -3.28 2.35 -6.49
C ILE A 233 -3.96 1.95 -5.17
N PRO A 234 -5.11 1.25 -5.18
CA PRO A 234 -5.73 0.81 -3.93
C PRO A 234 -4.85 -0.18 -3.16
N TYR A 235 -4.04 -1.00 -3.84
CA TYR A 235 -3.02 -1.82 -3.17
C TYR A 235 -2.03 -0.95 -2.37
N ALA A 236 -1.47 0.10 -2.99
CA ALA A 236 -0.54 1.00 -2.32
C ALA A 236 -1.20 1.70 -1.11
N LEU A 237 -2.45 2.13 -1.24
CA LEU A 237 -3.22 2.72 -0.14
C LEU A 237 -3.39 1.74 1.04
N ILE A 238 -3.70 0.47 0.77
CA ILE A 238 -3.79 -0.57 1.81
C ILE A 238 -2.44 -0.72 2.52
N MET A 239 -1.34 -0.74 1.78
CA MET A 239 -0.01 -0.90 2.37
C MET A 239 0.46 0.32 3.17
N PHE A 240 0.15 1.54 2.70
CA PHE A 240 0.47 2.77 3.43
C PHE A 240 -0.35 2.92 4.70
N THR A 241 -1.66 2.64 4.64
CA THR A 241 -2.54 2.63 5.82
C THR A 241 -2.05 1.60 6.84
N ALA A 242 -1.72 0.39 6.39
CA ALA A 242 -1.11 -0.64 7.23
C ALA A 242 0.23 -0.19 7.83
N SER A 243 1.09 0.50 7.06
CA SER A 243 2.39 0.98 7.54
C SER A 243 2.24 2.04 8.64
N ALA A 244 1.25 2.93 8.51
CA ALA A 244 0.94 3.96 9.49
C ALA A 244 0.33 3.34 10.75
N GLU A 245 -0.49 2.29 10.61
CA GLU A 245 -0.99 1.50 11.74
C GLU A 245 0.16 0.89 12.56
N VAL A 246 1.13 0.23 11.92
CA VAL A 246 2.31 -0.34 12.62
C VAL A 246 3.14 0.76 13.28
N ALA A 247 3.37 1.88 12.58
CA ALA A 247 4.23 2.96 13.08
C ALA A 247 3.69 3.65 14.34
N ARG A 248 2.37 3.61 14.55
CA ARG A 248 1.70 4.21 15.71
C ARG A 248 1.73 3.32 16.95
N ILE A 249 2.14 2.05 16.84
CA ILE A 249 2.25 1.19 18.01
C ILE A 249 3.52 1.59 18.77
N PRO A 250 3.41 2.01 20.05
CA PRO A 250 4.60 2.28 20.86
C PRO A 250 5.45 1.01 20.91
N LYS A 251 6.74 1.12 20.56
CA LYS A 251 7.69 0.02 20.79
C LYS A 251 7.73 -0.20 22.30
N ALA A 252 7.42 -1.43 22.73
CA ALA A 252 7.63 -1.79 24.13
C ALA A 252 9.10 -1.51 24.50
N PRO A 253 9.34 -0.92 25.69
CA PRO A 253 10.68 -0.58 26.15
C PRO A 253 11.58 -1.81 26.31
#